data_AF-A0A7S0FZ85-F1
#
_entry.id   AF-A0A7S0FZ85-F1
#
_cell.length_a   1.000
_cell.length_b   1.000
_cell.length_c   1.000
_cell.angle_alpha   90.00
_cell.angle_beta   90.00
_cell.angle_gamma   90.00
#
_symmetry.space_group_name_H-M   'P 1'
#
loop_
_entity.id
_entity.type
_entity.pdbx_description
1 polymer ?
#
loop_
_entity_poly.entity_id
_entity_poly.type
_entity_poly.pdbx_seq_one_letter_code
_entity_poly.pdbx_strand_id
1 'polypeptide(L)'
;MAVTEYPYQFNSSESAANAVRRGEVDILAECWTACTGGVSAKPLGLNGTEGIYMPDYVLKSVPPLADWTDVKTTRRALLRHGVHLIGPPAAWGGVPWQRLVAHLGLNFTIPQDDVHLITEVVESLKWQRPFAFYFWEPHSMTSIYKLQPVRLPNDPLTGKAFYQPTALWTVWNSQLANSTADVMLSDWVWSLGGEDLKQMIQNMMEQVSYWMPDGACAYELACENSAKKWLCELGSFRGSVPTGWCNLRKMWPCRDEGLPEKVLLLTKKCRGFAKCVADNGTLLEQPERGYAIDHYREIMTLLRYAPDDYLIKCVHESTKQAVLTTGWGLGDAANA
;
A
#
# COMPACT_ATOMS: atom_id res chain seq x y z
N MET A 1 -15.95 15.99 -14.15
CA MET A 1 -15.10 15.32 -15.17
C MET A 1 -15.16 13.85 -14.85
N ALA A 2 -15.59 13.02 -15.80
CA ALA A 2 -15.52 11.58 -15.62
C ALA A 2 -14.04 11.21 -15.49
N VAL A 3 -13.67 10.57 -14.39
CA VAL A 3 -12.40 9.86 -14.30
C VAL A 3 -12.51 8.75 -15.32
N THR A 4 -11.88 8.95 -16.48
CA THR A 4 -11.75 7.90 -17.49
C THR A 4 -11.05 6.74 -16.82
N GLU A 5 -11.71 5.59 -16.74
CA GLU A 5 -11.10 4.31 -16.38
C GLU A 5 -9.75 4.21 -17.10
N TYR A 6 -8.67 3.94 -16.36
CA TYR A 6 -7.35 3.71 -16.94
C TYR A 6 -7.49 2.58 -17.98
N PRO A 7 -7.37 2.86 -19.29
CA PRO A 7 -7.80 1.93 -20.33
C PRO A 7 -6.91 0.69 -20.44
N TYR A 8 -5.82 0.64 -19.67
CA TYR A 8 -4.82 -0.42 -19.71
C TYR A 8 -4.55 -0.95 -18.30
N GLN A 9 -5.07 -2.15 -18.02
CA GLN A 9 -4.62 -2.97 -16.89
C GLN A 9 -3.72 -4.08 -17.42
N PHE A 10 -2.53 -4.20 -16.84
CA PHE A 10 -1.56 -5.23 -17.19
C PHE A 10 -1.41 -6.20 -16.04
N ASN A 11 -1.33 -7.49 -16.35
CA ASN A 11 -1.20 -8.55 -15.34
C ASN A 11 0.27 -8.89 -14.99
N SER A 12 1.23 -8.21 -15.62
CA SER A 12 2.67 -8.41 -15.39
C SER A 12 3.51 -7.26 -15.94
N SER A 13 4.70 -7.02 -15.37
CA SER A 13 5.67 -6.04 -15.90
C SER A 13 6.05 -6.32 -17.35
N GLU A 14 6.13 -7.60 -17.75
CA GLU A 14 6.43 -7.98 -19.12
C GLU A 14 5.31 -7.59 -20.09
N SER A 15 4.04 -7.82 -19.71
CA SER A 15 2.90 -7.40 -20.55
C SER A 15 2.82 -5.87 -20.70
N ALA A 16 3.10 -5.13 -19.63
CA ALA A 16 3.16 -3.67 -19.65
C ALA A 16 4.32 -3.16 -20.51
N ALA A 17 5.52 -3.76 -20.39
CA ALA A 17 6.67 -3.40 -21.22
C ALA A 17 6.44 -3.69 -22.71
N ASN A 18 5.73 -4.77 -23.03
CA ASN A 18 5.33 -5.06 -24.40
C ASN A 18 4.34 -4.01 -24.95
N ALA A 19 3.44 -3.47 -24.12
CA ALA A 19 2.58 -2.36 -24.53
C ALA A 19 3.39 -1.08 -24.79
N VAL A 20 4.42 -0.80 -23.97
CA VAL A 20 5.37 0.29 -24.23
C VAL A 20 6.07 0.10 -25.58
N ARG A 21 6.60 -1.10 -25.86
CA ARG A 21 7.24 -1.42 -27.16
C ARG A 21 6.31 -1.17 -28.35
N ARG A 22 5.02 -1.48 -28.21
CA ARG A 22 4.00 -1.28 -29.26
C ARG A 22 3.49 0.16 -29.37
N GLY A 23 3.89 1.06 -28.45
CA GLY A 23 3.40 2.44 -28.41
C GLY A 23 1.97 2.57 -27.90
N GLU A 24 1.45 1.57 -27.19
CA GLU A 24 0.13 1.62 -26.53
C GLU A 24 0.20 2.37 -25.20
N VAL A 25 1.38 2.42 -24.59
CA VAL A 25 1.68 3.11 -23.33
C VAL A 25 3.01 3.85 -23.49
N ASP A 26 3.08 5.10 -23.02
CA ASP A 26 4.30 5.89 -23.16
C ASP A 26 5.39 5.49 -22.16
N ILE A 27 5.00 5.20 -20.91
CA ILE A 27 5.89 4.97 -19.78
C ILE A 27 5.37 3.81 -18.92
N LEU A 28 6.26 2.91 -18.54
CA LEU A 28 6.10 2.00 -17.42
C LEU A 28 7.06 2.46 -16.32
N ALA A 29 6.49 3.02 -15.25
CA ALA A 29 7.25 3.65 -14.17
C ALA A 29 8.15 2.65 -13.42
N GLU A 30 7.68 1.41 -13.29
CA GLU A 30 8.36 0.36 -12.54
C GLU A 30 8.24 -0.98 -13.27
N CYS A 31 9.39 -1.59 -13.56
CA CYS A 31 9.48 -2.93 -14.12
C CYS A 31 10.30 -3.85 -13.21
N TRP A 32 9.72 -5.01 -12.90
CA TRP A 32 10.27 -6.10 -12.07
C TRP A 32 10.90 -7.24 -12.88
N THR A 33 11.05 -7.08 -14.19
CA THR A 33 11.62 -8.09 -15.10
C THR A 33 12.66 -7.47 -16.03
N ALA A 34 13.19 -8.24 -16.98
CA ALA A 34 14.09 -7.73 -18.01
C ALA A 34 13.33 -6.93 -19.09
N CYS A 35 12.67 -5.83 -18.73
CA CYS A 35 11.84 -5.05 -19.66
C CYS A 35 12.62 -4.22 -20.70
N THR A 36 13.94 -4.11 -20.58
CA THR A 36 14.74 -3.08 -21.27
C THR A 36 14.94 -3.32 -22.78
N GLY A 37 14.61 -4.51 -23.30
CA GLY A 37 14.75 -4.81 -24.73
C GLY A 37 13.82 -3.98 -25.61
N GLY A 38 14.38 -3.24 -26.58
CA GLY A 38 13.61 -2.53 -27.61
C GLY A 38 12.90 -1.25 -27.14
N VAL A 39 13.22 -0.75 -25.94
CA VAL A 39 12.71 0.50 -25.35
C VAL A 39 13.86 1.27 -24.72
N SER A 40 13.65 2.55 -24.43
CA SER A 40 14.56 3.27 -23.54
C SER A 40 14.29 2.86 -22.09
N ALA A 41 15.35 2.83 -21.28
CA ALA A 41 15.26 2.40 -19.89
C ALA A 41 16.28 3.12 -19.02
N LYS A 42 15.92 3.34 -17.76
CA LYS A 42 16.81 3.90 -16.72
C LYS A 42 16.60 3.13 -15.42
N PRO A 43 17.68 2.76 -14.70
CA PRO A 43 17.52 2.07 -13.43
C PRO A 43 16.92 3.04 -12.42
N LEU A 44 16.04 2.55 -11.55
CA LEU A 44 15.53 3.32 -10.42
C LEU A 44 16.59 3.50 -9.32
N GLY A 45 17.68 2.72 -9.36
CA GLY A 45 18.69 2.69 -8.30
C GLY A 45 18.32 1.76 -7.14
N LEU A 46 17.26 0.96 -7.33
CA LEU A 46 16.68 0.11 -6.31
C LEU A 46 16.62 -1.34 -6.81
N ASN A 47 16.75 -2.26 -5.87
CA ASN A 47 16.48 -3.68 -6.14
C ASN A 47 15.17 -4.06 -5.46
N GLY A 48 14.25 -4.59 -6.25
CA GLY A 48 13.06 -5.27 -5.78
C GLY A 48 13.42 -6.68 -5.31
N THR A 49 12.91 -7.09 -4.15
CA THR A 49 13.08 -8.45 -3.65
C THR A 49 11.74 -9.01 -3.20
N GLU A 50 11.30 -10.05 -3.87
CA GLU A 50 10.13 -10.85 -3.47
C GLU A 50 10.54 -11.94 -2.48
N GLY A 51 9.58 -12.44 -1.70
CA GLY A 51 9.86 -13.52 -0.76
C GLY A 51 8.68 -13.88 0.12
N ILE A 52 8.96 -14.75 1.09
CA ILE A 52 8.07 -14.97 2.23
C ILE A 52 8.54 -14.08 3.37
N TYR A 53 7.62 -13.34 3.97
CA TYR A 53 7.87 -12.49 5.11
C TYR A 53 7.11 -13.00 6.33
N MET A 54 7.69 -12.76 7.51
CA MET A 54 7.05 -13.03 8.80
C MET A 54 7.20 -11.83 9.73
N PRO A 55 6.21 -11.58 10.61
CA PRO A 55 6.37 -10.59 11.66
C PRO A 55 7.43 -11.00 12.68
N ASP A 56 8.21 -10.03 13.14
CA ASP A 56 9.27 -10.20 14.14
C ASP A 56 8.75 -10.85 15.44
N TYR A 57 7.50 -10.56 15.85
CA TYR A 57 6.92 -11.20 17.05
C TYR A 57 6.75 -12.72 16.89
N VAL A 58 6.52 -13.21 15.67
CA VAL A 58 6.44 -14.65 15.39
C VAL A 58 7.83 -15.27 15.43
N LEU A 59 8.80 -14.62 14.78
CA LEU A 59 10.18 -15.11 14.72
C LEU A 59 10.85 -15.11 16.10
N LYS A 60 10.60 -14.10 16.95
CA LYS A 60 11.09 -14.09 18.34
C LYS A 60 10.49 -15.21 19.17
N SER A 61 9.22 -15.54 18.94
CA SER A 61 8.52 -16.61 19.67
C SER A 61 8.91 -18.01 19.18
N VAL A 62 9.25 -18.14 17.89
CA VAL A 62 9.64 -19.39 17.25
C VAL A 62 10.84 -19.16 16.31
N PRO A 63 12.06 -18.95 16.86
CA PRO A 63 13.24 -18.60 16.07
C PRO A 63 13.57 -19.50 14.88
N PRO A 64 13.33 -20.83 14.93
CA PRO A 64 13.55 -21.69 13.77
C PRO A 64 12.73 -21.32 12.53
N LEU A 65 11.65 -20.54 12.64
CA LEU A 65 10.85 -20.12 11.49
C LEU A 65 11.50 -19.02 10.63
N ALA A 66 12.63 -18.46 11.05
CA ALA A 66 13.37 -17.50 10.23
C ALA A 66 14.15 -18.17 9.08
N ASP A 67 14.39 -19.49 9.15
CA ASP A 67 15.17 -20.24 8.16
C ASP A 67 14.42 -21.51 7.73
N TRP A 68 13.98 -21.51 6.46
CA TRP A 68 13.19 -22.58 5.85
C TRP A 68 14.04 -23.55 5.01
N THR A 69 15.37 -23.46 5.08
CA THR A 69 16.28 -24.31 4.30
C THR A 69 16.11 -25.80 4.60
N ASP A 70 15.78 -26.18 5.84
CA ASP A 70 15.29 -27.52 6.19
C ASP A 70 13.75 -27.56 6.10
N VAL A 71 13.25 -27.95 4.93
CA VAL A 71 11.81 -28.02 4.61
C VAL A 71 11.05 -28.92 5.60
N LYS A 72 11.63 -30.03 6.06
CA LYS A 72 10.94 -30.99 6.93
C LYS A 72 10.76 -30.41 8.33
N THR A 73 11.82 -29.81 8.88
CA THR A 73 11.79 -29.16 10.19
C THR A 73 10.85 -27.95 10.17
N THR A 74 10.93 -27.15 9.11
CA THR A 74 10.07 -25.98 8.90
C THR A 74 8.60 -26.35 8.84
N ARG A 75 8.23 -27.32 8.00
CA ARG A 75 6.84 -27.78 7.88
C ARG A 75 6.26 -28.20 9.23
N ARG A 76 7.05 -28.92 10.04
CA ARG A 76 6.63 -29.34 11.38
C ARG A 76 6.42 -28.14 12.30
N ALA A 77 7.32 -27.15 12.26
CA ALA A 77 7.20 -25.94 13.08
C ALA A 77 5.97 -25.11 12.68
N LEU A 78 5.76 -24.86 11.39
CA LEU A 78 4.60 -24.12 10.88
C LEU A 78 3.28 -24.76 11.33
N LEU A 79 3.15 -26.09 11.20
CA LEU A 79 1.96 -26.83 11.64
C LEU A 79 1.78 -26.79 13.15
N ARG A 80 2.86 -27.01 13.92
CA ARG A 80 2.81 -27.02 15.40
C ARG A 80 2.36 -25.67 15.97
N HIS A 81 2.77 -24.58 15.33
CA HIS A 81 2.47 -23.22 15.79
C HIS A 81 1.25 -22.59 15.09
N GLY A 82 0.53 -23.36 14.27
CA GLY A 82 -0.70 -22.90 13.60
C GLY A 82 -0.47 -21.68 12.72
N VAL A 83 0.69 -21.59 12.05
CA VAL A 83 1.05 -20.43 11.23
C VAL A 83 0.15 -20.38 10.00
N HIS A 84 -0.59 -19.29 9.85
CA HIS A 84 -1.37 -19.04 8.64
C HIS A 84 -0.45 -18.67 7.47
N LEU A 85 -0.65 -19.29 6.30
CA LEU A 85 0.20 -19.11 5.13
C LEU A 85 -0.59 -18.41 4.03
N ILE A 86 -0.17 -17.20 3.64
CA ILE A 86 -0.83 -16.36 2.63
C ILE A 86 0.05 -16.26 1.39
N GLY A 87 -0.46 -16.63 0.23
CA GLY A 87 0.26 -16.55 -1.04
C GLY A 87 0.06 -15.22 -1.76
N PRO A 88 0.69 -15.04 -2.93
CA PRO A 88 0.39 -13.93 -3.83
C PRO A 88 -1.01 -14.10 -4.44
N PRO A 89 -1.67 -13.00 -4.87
CA PRO A 89 -2.73 -13.06 -5.87
C PRO A 89 -2.32 -13.91 -7.07
N ALA A 90 -3.28 -14.62 -7.66
CA ALA A 90 -3.00 -15.58 -8.72
C ALA A 90 -2.25 -14.97 -9.93
N ALA A 91 -2.49 -13.67 -10.21
CA ALA A 91 -1.81 -12.94 -11.28
C ALA A 91 -0.29 -12.77 -11.06
N TRP A 92 0.18 -12.82 -9.81
CA TRP A 92 1.60 -12.59 -9.46
C TRP A 92 2.37 -13.89 -9.20
N GLY A 93 1.66 -14.96 -8.83
CA GLY A 93 2.23 -16.25 -8.42
C GLY A 93 2.86 -17.08 -9.54
N GLY A 94 3.70 -16.47 -10.40
CA GLY A 94 4.34 -17.09 -11.56
C GLY A 94 5.21 -18.32 -11.27
N VAL A 95 6.04 -18.71 -12.24
CA VAL A 95 6.83 -19.96 -12.18
C VAL A 95 7.69 -20.11 -10.91
N PRO A 96 8.35 -19.06 -10.37
CA PRO A 96 9.08 -19.18 -9.11
C PRO A 96 8.18 -19.59 -7.93
N TRP A 97 7.01 -18.97 -7.79
CA TRP A 97 6.05 -19.26 -6.72
C TRP A 97 5.55 -20.70 -6.78
N GLN A 98 5.12 -21.16 -7.97
CA GLN A 98 4.61 -22.53 -8.15
C GLN A 98 5.65 -23.58 -7.76
N ARG A 99 6.92 -23.36 -8.13
CA ARG A 99 8.02 -24.26 -7.76
C ARG A 99 8.32 -24.21 -6.27
N LEU A 100 8.27 -23.03 -5.65
CA LEU A 100 8.46 -22.88 -4.21
C LEU A 100 7.40 -23.67 -3.44
N VAL A 101 6.12 -23.47 -3.75
CA VAL A 101 5.01 -24.17 -3.07
C VAL A 101 5.12 -25.68 -3.25
N ALA A 102 5.44 -26.15 -4.46
CA ALA A 102 5.65 -27.57 -4.72
C ALA A 102 6.83 -28.14 -3.91
N HIS A 103 7.94 -27.40 -3.82
CA HIS A 103 9.12 -27.80 -3.06
C HIS A 103 8.86 -27.83 -1.54
N LEU A 104 8.17 -26.81 -1.02
CA LEU A 104 7.81 -26.72 0.39
C LEU A 104 6.71 -27.71 0.78
N GLY A 105 5.86 -28.13 -0.16
CA GLY A 105 4.68 -28.98 0.06
C GLY A 105 3.78 -28.43 1.17
N LEU A 106 3.54 -27.12 1.12
CA LEU A 106 2.70 -26.35 2.04
C LEU A 106 1.50 -25.80 1.27
N ASN A 107 0.38 -25.62 1.96
CA ASN A 107 -0.80 -24.99 1.37
C ASN A 107 -0.86 -23.52 1.78
N PHE A 108 -1.00 -22.64 0.80
CA PHE A 108 -1.16 -21.21 0.99
C PHE A 108 -2.59 -20.80 0.61
N THR A 109 -3.19 -19.91 1.39
CA THR A 109 -4.39 -19.19 0.97
C THR A 109 -4.03 -18.21 -0.13
N ILE A 110 -4.70 -18.30 -1.29
CA ILE A 110 -4.46 -17.41 -2.42
C ILE A 110 -5.51 -16.28 -2.36
N PRO A 111 -5.10 -15.02 -2.10
CA PRO A 111 -6.01 -13.89 -2.13
C PRO A 111 -6.51 -13.60 -3.55
N GLN A 112 -7.67 -12.96 -3.66
CA GLN A 112 -8.29 -12.63 -4.95
C GLN A 112 -7.48 -11.57 -5.71
N ASP A 113 -7.06 -10.53 -5.01
CA ASP A 113 -6.34 -9.37 -5.52
C ASP A 113 -5.39 -8.81 -4.43
N ASP A 114 -4.72 -7.71 -4.75
CA ASP A 114 -3.83 -6.97 -3.85
C ASP A 114 -4.54 -6.44 -2.60
N VAL A 115 -5.72 -5.85 -2.75
CA VAL A 115 -6.53 -5.32 -1.65
C VAL A 115 -6.84 -6.43 -0.64
N HIS A 116 -7.21 -7.61 -1.10
CA HIS A 116 -7.46 -8.77 -0.24
C HIS A 116 -6.18 -9.28 0.44
N LEU A 117 -5.04 -9.32 -0.27
CA LEU A 117 -3.74 -9.68 0.33
C LEU A 117 -3.39 -8.72 1.48
N ILE A 118 -3.41 -7.41 1.21
CA ILE A 118 -3.06 -6.39 2.19
C ILE A 118 -4.00 -6.46 3.39
N THR A 119 -5.30 -6.56 3.16
CA THR A 119 -6.32 -6.67 4.22
C THR A 119 -6.06 -7.85 5.16
N GLU A 120 -5.76 -9.03 4.62
CA GLU A 120 -5.49 -10.22 5.43
C GLU A 120 -4.20 -10.07 6.27
N VAL A 121 -3.16 -9.48 5.69
CA VAL A 121 -1.89 -9.20 6.40
C VAL A 121 -2.13 -8.20 7.54
N VAL A 122 -2.83 -7.10 7.26
CA VAL A 122 -3.19 -6.07 8.24
C VAL A 122 -3.97 -6.67 9.41
N GLU A 123 -5.04 -7.41 9.14
CA GLU A 123 -5.85 -8.00 10.20
C GLU A 123 -5.04 -9.02 11.00
N SER A 124 -4.16 -9.78 10.35
CA SER A 124 -3.25 -10.71 11.05
C SER A 124 -2.28 -9.99 11.98
N LEU A 125 -1.69 -8.87 11.55
CA LEU A 125 -0.82 -8.01 12.37
C LEU A 125 -1.56 -7.42 13.56
N LYS A 126 -2.75 -6.85 13.33
CA LYS A 126 -3.61 -6.23 14.35
C LYS A 126 -3.93 -7.17 15.50
N TRP A 127 -4.18 -8.45 15.19
CA TRP A 127 -4.48 -9.48 16.18
C TRP A 127 -3.26 -10.28 16.63
N GLN A 128 -2.05 -9.89 16.20
CA GLN A 128 -0.79 -10.62 16.44
C GLN A 128 -0.90 -12.12 16.18
N ARG A 129 -1.64 -12.51 15.14
CA ARG A 129 -1.77 -13.92 14.75
C ARG A 129 -0.42 -14.44 14.24
N PRO A 130 -0.06 -15.72 14.43
CA PRO A 130 1.10 -16.28 13.77
C PRO A 130 0.80 -16.48 12.27
N PHE A 131 1.52 -15.77 11.41
CA PHE A 131 1.36 -15.90 9.95
C PHE A 131 2.68 -15.69 9.20
N ALA A 132 2.73 -16.20 7.98
CA ALA A 132 3.75 -15.95 6.97
C ALA A 132 3.06 -15.65 5.64
N PHE A 133 3.63 -14.76 4.84
CA PHE A 133 2.96 -14.30 3.63
C PHE A 133 3.95 -14.00 2.52
N TYR A 134 3.53 -14.18 1.26
CA TYR A 134 4.25 -13.66 0.12
C TYR A 134 4.22 -12.13 0.13
N PHE A 135 5.37 -11.51 -0.07
CA PHE A 135 5.48 -10.06 -0.15
C PHE A 135 6.74 -9.60 -0.89
N TRP A 136 6.91 -8.29 -1.01
CA TRP A 136 8.07 -7.69 -1.65
C TRP A 136 8.60 -6.46 -0.91
N GLU A 137 9.85 -6.14 -1.21
CA GLU A 137 10.51 -4.89 -0.85
C GLU A 137 11.09 -4.24 -2.11
N PRO A 138 11.08 -2.91 -2.23
CA PRO A 138 10.57 -1.94 -1.24
C PRO A 138 9.03 -1.87 -1.20
N HIS A 139 8.46 -1.70 0.00
CA HIS A 139 7.03 -1.47 0.19
C HIS A 139 6.76 -0.71 1.51
N SER A 140 5.61 -0.04 1.61
CA SER A 140 5.18 0.67 2.83
C SER A 140 5.06 -0.25 4.04
N MET A 141 4.37 -1.38 3.90
CA MET A 141 4.20 -2.36 4.98
C MET A 141 5.53 -2.81 5.62
N THR A 142 6.56 -3.12 4.83
CA THR A 142 7.88 -3.54 5.37
C THR A 142 8.67 -2.40 5.98
N SER A 143 8.34 -1.16 5.64
CA SER A 143 8.93 0.05 6.24
C SER A 143 8.29 0.43 7.57
N ILE A 144 7.00 0.11 7.76
CA ILE A 144 6.21 0.46 8.96
C ILE A 144 6.25 -0.67 9.99
N TYR A 145 5.99 -1.89 9.55
CA TYR A 145 5.92 -3.05 10.42
C TYR A 145 7.27 -3.74 10.46
N LYS A 146 7.58 -4.30 11.63
CA LYS A 146 8.76 -5.16 11.80
C LYS A 146 8.51 -6.51 11.15
N LEU A 147 8.60 -6.53 9.84
CA LEU A 147 8.53 -7.71 9.00
C LEU A 147 9.94 -8.12 8.62
N GLN A 148 10.20 -9.42 8.52
CA GLN A 148 11.51 -9.95 8.17
C GLN A 148 11.35 -10.98 7.05
N PRO A 149 12.21 -10.94 6.02
CA PRO A 149 12.23 -11.97 5.01
C PRO A 149 12.69 -13.29 5.65
N VAL A 150 12.01 -14.36 5.31
CA VAL A 150 12.39 -15.71 5.68
C VAL A 150 13.45 -16.20 4.70
N ARG A 151 14.49 -16.86 5.22
CA ARG A 151 15.47 -17.52 4.37
C ARG A 151 14.87 -18.78 3.76
N LEU A 152 14.62 -18.77 2.45
CA LEU A 152 14.07 -19.91 1.73
C LEU A 152 15.17 -20.91 1.30
N PRO A 153 14.83 -22.18 1.05
CA PRO A 153 15.73 -23.12 0.37
C PRO A 153 16.02 -22.63 -1.06
N ASN A 154 17.10 -23.14 -1.65
CA ASN A 154 17.35 -22.93 -3.08
C ASN A 154 16.34 -23.72 -3.91
N ASP A 155 16.02 -23.20 -5.09
CA ASP A 155 15.25 -23.89 -6.10
C ASP A 155 15.98 -25.18 -6.50
N PRO A 156 15.34 -26.36 -6.32
CA PRO A 156 15.97 -27.64 -6.58
C PRO A 156 16.34 -27.85 -8.06
N LEU A 157 15.70 -27.11 -8.98
CA LEU A 157 15.99 -27.21 -10.41
C LEU A 157 17.19 -26.37 -10.83
N THR A 158 17.35 -25.19 -10.25
CA THR A 158 18.38 -24.23 -10.68
C THR A 158 19.56 -24.12 -9.72
N GLY A 159 19.41 -24.61 -8.49
CA GLY A 159 20.39 -24.47 -7.42
C GLY A 159 20.53 -23.04 -6.87
N LYS A 160 19.70 -22.09 -7.32
CA LYS A 160 19.72 -20.67 -6.94
C LYS A 160 18.54 -20.34 -6.03
N ALA A 161 18.55 -19.19 -5.35
CA ALA A 161 17.39 -18.75 -4.57
C ALA A 161 16.18 -18.51 -5.49
N PHE A 162 14.96 -18.81 -5.01
CA PHE A 162 13.70 -18.66 -5.75
C PHE A 162 13.44 -17.22 -6.19
N TYR A 163 13.73 -16.26 -5.30
CA TYR A 163 13.62 -14.84 -5.55
C TYR A 163 15.00 -14.22 -5.43
N GLN A 164 15.48 -13.65 -6.52
CA GLN A 164 16.73 -12.90 -6.55
C GLN A 164 16.39 -11.42 -6.44
N PRO A 165 17.25 -10.60 -5.82
CA PRO A 165 17.15 -9.16 -5.94
C PRO A 165 17.15 -8.77 -7.43
N THR A 166 16.12 -8.04 -7.84
CA THR A 166 15.90 -7.61 -9.23
C THR A 166 16.04 -6.10 -9.30
N ALA A 167 16.98 -5.60 -10.09
CA ALA A 167 17.09 -4.17 -10.35
C ALA A 167 15.78 -3.68 -10.99
N LEU A 168 15.19 -2.64 -10.42
CA LEU A 168 13.96 -2.03 -10.91
C LEU A 168 14.27 -0.96 -11.95
N TRP A 169 13.45 -0.89 -12.99
CA TRP A 169 13.64 0.00 -14.14
C TRP A 169 12.40 0.81 -14.42
N THR A 170 12.59 2.08 -14.79
CA THR A 170 11.59 2.81 -15.57
C THR A 170 11.89 2.57 -17.04
N VAL A 171 10.88 2.23 -17.83
CA VAL A 171 11.00 2.03 -19.28
C VAL A 171 10.01 2.89 -20.04
N TRP A 172 10.39 3.40 -21.20
CA TRP A 172 9.56 4.27 -22.01
C TRP A 172 9.85 4.09 -23.51
N ASN A 173 8.88 4.47 -24.34
CA ASN A 173 9.05 4.40 -25.78
C ASN A 173 9.79 5.62 -26.32
N SER A 174 11.00 5.40 -26.84
CA SER A 174 11.86 6.40 -27.49
C SER A 174 11.80 6.38 -29.01
N GLN A 175 11.10 5.40 -29.59
CA GLN A 175 10.92 5.29 -31.04
C GLN A 175 9.77 6.17 -31.55
N LEU A 176 8.91 6.65 -30.66
CA LEU A 176 7.91 7.66 -30.97
C LEU A 176 8.63 9.02 -31.13
N ALA A 177 8.72 9.51 -32.37
CA ALA A 177 9.32 10.82 -32.66
C ALA A 177 8.65 11.90 -31.79
N ASN A 178 9.47 12.69 -31.06
CA ASN A 178 9.02 13.72 -30.11
C ASN A 178 8.16 13.20 -28.95
N SER A 179 8.34 11.94 -28.52
CA SER A 179 7.71 11.46 -27.28
C SER A 179 8.11 12.37 -26.12
N THR A 180 7.11 12.99 -25.47
CA THR A 180 7.34 13.88 -24.32
C THR A 180 8.07 13.12 -23.21
N ALA A 181 7.78 11.82 -23.08
CA ALA A 181 8.46 10.92 -22.16
C ALA A 181 9.97 10.83 -22.45
N ASP A 182 10.39 10.67 -23.71
CA ASP A 182 11.82 10.54 -24.04
C ASP A 182 12.56 11.85 -23.83
N VAL A 183 11.98 12.97 -24.26
CA VAL A 183 12.56 14.31 -24.02
C VAL A 183 12.71 14.58 -22.51
N MET A 184 11.74 14.18 -21.71
CA MET A 184 11.81 14.36 -20.26
C MET A 184 12.82 13.40 -19.62
N LEU A 185 12.70 12.10 -19.85
CA LEU A 185 13.39 11.07 -19.06
C LEU A 185 14.83 10.82 -19.50
N SER A 186 15.20 11.13 -20.76
CA SER A 186 16.56 10.98 -21.26
C SER A 186 17.56 11.86 -20.50
N ASP A 187 17.21 13.14 -20.32
CA ASP A 187 18.01 14.14 -19.60
C ASP A 187 17.95 14.01 -18.07
N TRP A 188 16.97 13.28 -17.52
CA TRP A 188 16.80 13.14 -16.08
C TRP A 188 17.85 12.22 -15.45
N VAL A 189 18.79 12.76 -14.68
CA VAL A 189 19.68 11.94 -13.85
C VAL A 189 19.06 11.77 -12.47
N TRP A 190 18.50 10.59 -12.19
CA TRP A 190 18.11 10.20 -10.83
C TRP A 190 18.99 9.05 -10.33
N SER A 191 19.36 9.11 -9.06
CA SER A 191 19.84 7.96 -8.30
C SER A 191 19.10 7.98 -6.98
N LEU A 192 18.15 7.05 -6.79
CA LEU A 192 17.55 6.83 -5.48
C LEU A 192 18.46 5.90 -4.69
N GLY A 193 18.96 6.37 -3.55
CA GLY A 193 19.48 5.46 -2.53
C GLY A 193 18.33 4.66 -1.91
N GLY A 194 18.60 3.45 -1.44
CA GLY A 194 17.59 2.63 -0.74
C GLY A 194 17.02 3.33 0.51
N GLU A 195 17.85 4.08 1.24
CA GLU A 195 17.41 4.85 2.41
C GLU A 195 16.55 6.06 2.02
N ASP A 196 16.85 6.74 0.91
CA ASP A 196 16.04 7.88 0.44
C ASP A 196 14.61 7.44 0.09
N LEU A 197 14.49 6.29 -0.59
CA LEU A 197 13.18 5.72 -0.90
C LEU A 197 12.45 5.28 0.37
N LYS A 198 13.13 4.61 1.29
CA LYS A 198 12.51 4.18 2.56
C LYS A 198 11.99 5.39 3.34
N GLN A 199 12.76 6.46 3.42
CA GLN A 199 12.32 7.70 4.05
C GLN A 199 11.16 8.36 3.29
N MET A 200 11.15 8.31 1.95
CA MET A 200 10.04 8.81 1.14
C MET A 200 8.76 8.02 1.39
N ILE A 201 8.85 6.70 1.41
CA ILE A 201 7.73 5.80 1.73
C ILE A 201 7.24 6.08 3.15
N GLN A 202 8.12 6.25 4.13
CA GLN A 202 7.74 6.61 5.49
C GLN A 202 7.02 7.97 5.55
N ASN A 203 7.56 9.01 4.91
CA ASN A 203 6.93 10.34 4.84
C ASN A 203 5.56 10.31 4.14
N MET A 204 5.40 9.47 3.12
CA MET A 204 4.12 9.27 2.44
C MET A 204 3.12 8.63 3.40
N MET A 205 3.54 7.59 4.11
CA MET A 205 2.69 6.86 5.05
C MET A 205 2.36 7.65 6.33
N GLU A 206 3.16 8.64 6.70
CA GLU A 206 2.79 9.62 7.73
C GLU A 206 1.64 10.53 7.30
N GLN A 207 1.39 10.68 6.00
CA GLN A 207 0.32 11.53 5.45
C GLN A 207 -0.98 10.76 5.17
N VAL A 208 -0.96 9.43 5.22
CA VAL A 208 -2.13 8.59 4.94
C VAL A 208 -2.43 7.68 6.11
N SER A 209 -3.72 7.51 6.40
CA SER A 209 -4.11 6.45 7.32
C SER A 209 -3.90 5.09 6.65
N TYR A 210 -3.50 4.10 7.45
CA TYR A 210 -3.07 2.76 7.00
C TYR A 210 -4.09 1.97 6.16
N TRP A 211 -5.35 2.40 6.12
CA TRP A 211 -6.46 1.70 5.47
C TRP A 211 -6.99 2.42 4.24
N MET A 212 -6.28 3.45 3.81
CA MET A 212 -6.65 4.14 2.59
C MET A 212 -6.35 3.21 1.42
N PRO A 213 -7.38 2.78 0.66
CA PRO A 213 -7.16 1.94 -0.50
C PRO A 213 -6.35 2.71 -1.54
N ASP A 214 -5.59 1.98 -2.34
CA ASP A 214 -4.96 2.53 -3.53
C ASP A 214 -6.02 3.20 -4.41
N GLY A 215 -5.74 4.41 -4.89
CA GLY A 215 -6.70 5.23 -5.64
C GLY A 215 -7.69 6.03 -4.79
N ALA A 216 -7.68 5.90 -3.45
CA ALA A 216 -8.30 6.92 -2.61
C ALA A 216 -7.56 8.24 -2.83
N CYS A 217 -8.29 9.35 -3.00
CA CYS A 217 -7.64 10.61 -3.35
C CYS A 217 -6.49 10.96 -2.38
N ALA A 218 -6.55 10.61 -1.09
CA ALA A 218 -5.57 11.10 -0.09
C ALA A 218 -4.31 10.25 -0.11
N TYR A 219 -4.43 9.03 -0.63
CA TYR A 219 -3.32 8.20 -1.03
C TYR A 219 -2.63 8.84 -2.22
N GLU A 220 -3.38 9.19 -3.27
CA GLU A 220 -2.83 9.90 -4.44
C GLU A 220 -2.16 11.23 -4.07
N LEU A 221 -2.76 12.01 -3.16
CA LEU A 221 -2.20 13.28 -2.69
C LEU A 221 -0.92 13.07 -1.87
N ALA A 222 -0.86 12.07 -0.99
CA ALA A 222 0.35 11.78 -0.24
C ALA A 222 1.47 11.28 -1.14
N CYS A 223 1.14 10.49 -2.18
CA CYS A 223 2.06 10.15 -3.24
C CYS A 223 2.57 11.40 -3.97
N GLU A 224 1.68 12.32 -4.38
CA GLU A 224 2.03 13.58 -5.05
C GLU A 224 2.93 14.46 -4.17
N ASN A 225 2.57 14.66 -2.91
CA ASN A 225 3.35 15.46 -1.95
C ASN A 225 4.73 14.87 -1.72
N SER A 226 4.82 13.54 -1.54
CA SER A 226 6.09 12.85 -1.31
C SER A 226 6.98 12.88 -2.55
N ALA A 227 6.39 12.62 -3.72
CA ALA A 227 7.08 12.73 -5.00
C ALA A 227 7.56 14.16 -5.25
N LYS A 228 6.75 15.18 -4.96
CA LYS A 228 7.12 16.59 -5.09
C LYS A 228 8.23 16.98 -4.13
N LYS A 229 8.10 16.67 -2.84
CA LYS A 229 9.15 16.94 -1.84
C LYS A 229 10.48 16.35 -2.32
N TRP A 230 10.44 15.16 -2.89
CA TRP A 230 11.62 14.55 -3.47
C TRP A 230 12.11 15.29 -4.73
N LEU A 231 11.26 15.48 -5.74
CA LEU A 231 11.61 16.13 -7.01
C LEU A 231 12.10 17.57 -6.84
N CYS A 232 11.54 18.31 -5.88
CA CYS A 232 11.74 19.74 -5.72
C CYS A 232 12.64 20.14 -4.55
N GLU A 233 12.75 19.32 -3.49
CA GLU A 233 13.45 19.71 -2.26
C GLU A 233 14.66 18.81 -1.93
N LEU A 234 14.54 17.49 -2.10
CA LEU A 234 15.58 16.53 -1.67
C LEU A 234 16.45 15.99 -2.81
N GLY A 235 15.95 16.02 -4.04
CA GLY A 235 16.66 15.47 -5.18
C GLY A 235 17.96 16.24 -5.44
N SER A 236 19.04 15.49 -5.66
CA SER A 236 20.28 16.00 -6.26
C SER A 236 20.07 16.33 -7.73
N PHE A 237 19.06 17.13 -8.06
CA PHE A 237 18.79 17.56 -9.43
C PHE A 237 19.93 18.46 -9.90
N ARG A 238 20.84 17.91 -10.71
CA ARG A 238 21.73 18.71 -11.56
C ARG A 238 20.97 19.13 -12.82
N GLY A 239 19.91 19.90 -12.65
CA GLY A 239 19.05 20.42 -13.71
C GLY A 239 17.89 21.21 -13.12
N SER A 240 17.52 22.32 -13.76
CA SER A 240 16.40 23.14 -13.32
C SER A 240 15.09 22.38 -13.55
N VAL A 241 14.50 21.80 -12.50
CA VAL A 241 13.09 21.42 -12.52
C VAL A 241 12.30 22.68 -12.88
N PRO A 242 11.46 22.68 -13.93
CA PRO A 242 10.71 23.87 -14.29
C PRO A 242 9.88 24.34 -13.08
N THR A 243 10.04 25.59 -12.68
CA THR A 243 9.45 26.15 -11.45
C THR A 243 7.92 25.98 -11.35
N GLY A 244 7.24 25.80 -12.48
CA GLY A 244 5.81 25.50 -12.55
C GLY A 244 5.41 24.10 -12.04
N TRP A 245 6.33 23.11 -12.09
CA TRP A 245 6.07 21.73 -11.65
C TRP A 245 6.07 21.61 -10.12
N CYS A 246 6.81 22.49 -9.46
CA CYS A 246 6.85 22.57 -7.99
C CYS A 246 5.71 23.42 -7.41
N ASN A 247 4.78 23.92 -8.25
CA ASN A 247 3.57 24.59 -7.78
C ASN A 247 2.44 23.55 -7.70
N LEU A 248 1.95 23.27 -6.49
CA LEU A 248 0.90 22.28 -6.25
C LEU A 248 -0.37 22.61 -7.07
N ARG A 249 -1.05 21.60 -7.61
CA ARG A 249 -2.47 21.74 -7.95
C ARG A 249 -3.24 22.08 -6.67
N LYS A 250 -4.31 22.88 -6.80
CA LYS A 250 -5.15 23.24 -5.65
C LYS A 250 -5.62 21.97 -4.93
N MET A 251 -5.52 22.06 -3.61
CA MET A 251 -5.66 21.02 -2.59
C MET A 251 -6.93 20.18 -2.73
N TRP A 252 -6.97 19.08 -1.96
CA TRP A 252 -8.22 18.55 -1.45
C TRP A 252 -9.13 19.67 -0.96
N PRO A 253 -10.46 19.57 -1.08
CA PRO A 253 -11.35 20.52 -0.44
C PRO A 253 -11.03 20.61 1.06
N CYS A 254 -10.42 21.72 1.46
CA CYS A 254 -10.34 22.12 2.85
C CYS A 254 -11.73 22.60 3.27
N ARG A 255 -12.01 22.74 4.58
CA ARG A 255 -13.28 23.31 5.07
C ARG A 255 -13.71 24.60 4.31
N ASP A 256 -12.73 25.38 3.85
CA ASP A 256 -12.91 26.63 3.10
C ASP A 256 -13.41 26.44 1.64
N GLU A 257 -13.52 25.20 1.14
CA GLU A 257 -13.87 24.86 -0.25
C GLU A 257 -15.23 24.13 -0.36
N GLY A 258 -16.28 24.71 0.24
CA GLY A 258 -17.67 24.23 0.06
C GLY A 258 -18.04 23.01 0.91
N LEU A 259 -17.20 22.63 1.86
CA LEU A 259 -17.54 21.66 2.90
C LEU A 259 -18.42 22.31 3.98
N PRO A 260 -19.25 21.52 4.69
CA PRO A 260 -20.16 22.04 5.70
C PRO A 260 -19.43 22.67 6.90
N GLU A 261 -20.01 23.71 7.49
CA GLU A 261 -19.40 24.37 8.67
C GLU A 261 -19.34 23.47 9.91
N LYS A 262 -20.27 22.51 10.02
CA LYS A 262 -20.36 21.53 11.12
C LYS A 262 -20.63 20.14 10.58
N VAL A 263 -20.03 19.13 11.21
CA VAL A 263 -20.18 17.72 10.80
C VAL A 263 -20.67 16.88 11.98
N LEU A 264 -21.70 16.08 11.75
CA LEU A 264 -22.19 15.08 12.71
C LEU A 264 -21.83 13.68 12.20
N LEU A 265 -21.02 12.97 12.98
CA LEU A 265 -20.64 11.58 12.73
C LEU A 265 -21.42 10.67 13.68
N LEU A 266 -22.13 9.69 13.12
CA LEU A 266 -22.89 8.71 13.90
C LEU A 266 -22.15 7.37 13.87
N THR A 267 -21.84 6.84 15.04
CA THR A 267 -21.11 5.57 15.19
C THR A 267 -21.88 4.56 16.02
N LYS A 268 -21.67 3.27 15.79
CA LYS A 268 -22.29 2.18 16.54
C LYS A 268 -21.24 1.45 17.38
N LYS A 269 -21.70 0.80 18.45
CA LYS A 269 -20.84 -0.06 19.27
C LYS A 269 -20.35 -1.25 18.45
N CYS A 270 -19.05 -1.23 18.11
CA CYS A 270 -18.35 -2.33 17.47
C CYS A 270 -17.12 -2.68 18.32
N ARG A 271 -17.01 -3.94 18.75
CA ARG A 271 -15.91 -4.39 19.61
C ARG A 271 -14.57 -4.11 18.90
N GLY A 272 -13.73 -3.25 19.50
CA GLY A 272 -12.43 -2.85 18.95
C GLY A 272 -12.44 -1.69 17.95
N PHE A 273 -13.60 -1.30 17.39
CA PHE A 273 -13.70 -0.21 16.42
C PHE A 273 -14.27 1.09 17.02
N ALA A 274 -15.17 1.00 18.00
CA ALA A 274 -15.68 2.15 18.72
C ALA A 274 -16.08 1.79 20.16
N LYS A 275 -15.56 2.54 21.14
CA LYS A 275 -15.94 2.42 22.56
C LYS A 275 -17.11 3.36 22.86
N CYS A 276 -18.33 2.85 22.72
CA CYS A 276 -19.59 3.54 23.05
C CYS A 276 -20.11 3.22 24.46
N VAL A 277 -19.26 2.68 25.33
CA VAL A 277 -19.58 2.37 26.73
C VAL A 277 -18.41 2.75 27.64
N ALA A 278 -18.69 3.24 28.84
CA ALA A 278 -17.70 3.47 29.88
C ALA A 278 -17.16 2.14 30.44
N ASP A 279 -16.10 2.20 31.27
CA ASP A 279 -15.47 1.01 31.86
C ASP A 279 -16.41 0.22 32.78
N ASN A 280 -17.40 0.89 33.38
CA ASN A 280 -18.46 0.26 34.17
C ASN A 280 -19.62 -0.29 33.33
N GLY A 281 -19.51 -0.26 31.99
CA GLY A 281 -20.54 -0.75 31.07
C GLY A 281 -21.66 0.24 30.75
N THR A 282 -21.64 1.44 31.33
CA THR A 282 -22.65 2.48 31.06
C THR A 282 -22.56 2.95 29.62
N LEU A 283 -23.68 3.08 28.92
CA LEU A 283 -23.73 3.62 27.56
C LEU A 283 -23.29 5.08 27.55
N LEU A 284 -22.54 5.47 26.53
CA LEU A 284 -22.09 6.84 26.34
C LEU A 284 -22.86 7.50 25.20
N GLU A 285 -23.19 8.78 25.34
CA GLU A 285 -23.73 9.58 24.23
C GLU A 285 -22.64 9.91 23.20
N GLN A 286 -21.42 10.19 23.66
CA GLN A 286 -20.24 10.41 22.83
C GLN A 286 -19.24 9.29 23.04
N PRO A 287 -18.63 8.75 21.96
CA PRO A 287 -17.60 7.74 22.11
C PRO A 287 -16.34 8.36 22.73
N GLU A 288 -15.77 7.68 23.72
CA GLU A 288 -14.52 8.13 24.31
C GLU A 288 -13.34 7.91 23.34
N ARG A 289 -13.18 6.68 22.83
CA ARG A 289 -11.98 6.20 22.10
C ARG A 289 -12.31 5.02 21.18
N GLY A 290 -11.38 4.61 20.33
CA GLY A 290 -11.49 3.38 19.52
C GLY A 290 -11.09 3.62 18.08
N TYR A 291 -10.66 2.57 17.38
CA TYR A 291 -10.00 2.66 16.08
C TYR A 291 -10.68 3.63 15.09
N ALA A 292 -12.00 3.50 14.88
CA ALA A 292 -12.73 4.39 13.97
C ALA A 292 -12.86 5.82 14.51
N ILE A 293 -13.04 5.99 15.82
CA ILE A 293 -13.23 7.28 16.49
C ILE A 293 -11.97 8.13 16.43
N ASP A 294 -10.84 7.50 16.73
CA ASP A 294 -9.54 8.15 16.72
C ASP A 294 -9.15 8.53 15.28
N HIS A 295 -9.42 7.65 14.32
CA HIS A 295 -9.24 7.91 12.89
C HIS A 295 -10.12 9.05 12.37
N TYR A 296 -11.41 9.09 12.74
CA TYR A 296 -12.28 10.19 12.34
C TYR A 296 -11.79 11.54 12.88
N ARG A 297 -11.36 11.60 14.14
CA ARG A 297 -10.81 12.83 14.73
C ARG A 297 -9.58 13.32 13.96
N GLU A 298 -8.73 12.41 13.52
CA GLU A 298 -7.55 12.70 12.70
C GLU A 298 -7.94 13.23 11.31
N ILE A 299 -8.87 12.56 10.60
CA ILE A 299 -9.40 13.07 9.31
C ILE A 299 -9.99 14.47 9.46
N MET A 300 -10.81 14.71 10.49
CA MET A 300 -11.43 16.02 10.70
C MET A 300 -10.39 17.11 10.98
N THR A 301 -9.33 16.78 11.71
CA THR A 301 -8.20 17.67 11.93
C THR A 301 -7.48 17.99 10.62
N LEU A 302 -7.24 16.98 9.77
CA LEU A 302 -6.63 17.14 8.44
C LEU A 302 -7.48 18.01 7.51
N LEU A 303 -8.82 17.93 7.62
CA LEU A 303 -9.76 18.78 6.90
C LEU A 303 -9.94 20.20 7.49
N ARG A 304 -9.16 20.55 8.53
CA ARG A 304 -9.17 21.84 9.26
C ARG A 304 -10.46 22.11 10.06
N TYR A 305 -11.13 21.06 10.54
CA TYR A 305 -12.18 21.20 11.55
C TYR A 305 -11.53 21.27 12.94
N ALA A 306 -11.91 22.26 13.75
CA ALA A 306 -11.59 22.26 15.17
C ALA A 306 -12.42 21.18 15.89
N PRO A 307 -12.01 20.73 17.11
CA PRO A 307 -12.80 19.77 17.89
C PRO A 307 -14.27 20.18 18.10
N ASP A 308 -14.56 21.48 18.16
CA ASP A 308 -15.91 22.01 18.30
C ASP A 308 -16.70 22.08 16.97
N ASP A 309 -16.05 21.80 15.83
CA ASP A 309 -16.66 21.82 14.51
C ASP A 309 -17.27 20.49 14.09
N TYR A 310 -17.06 19.44 14.87
CA TYR A 310 -17.68 18.16 14.63
C TYR A 310 -18.12 17.49 15.91
N LEU A 311 -19.15 16.66 15.78
CA LEU A 311 -19.69 15.88 16.87
C LEU A 311 -19.71 14.42 16.47
N ILE A 312 -19.19 13.55 17.33
CA ILE A 312 -19.30 12.10 17.16
C ILE A 312 -20.30 11.60 18.20
N LYS A 313 -21.41 11.00 17.76
CA LYS A 313 -22.42 10.41 18.66
C LYS A 313 -22.49 8.91 18.51
N CYS A 314 -22.63 8.22 19.63
CA CYS A 314 -23.00 6.82 19.64
C CYS A 314 -24.51 6.70 19.42
N VAL A 315 -24.90 5.87 18.44
CA VAL A 315 -26.31 5.60 18.13
C VAL A 315 -26.66 4.14 18.35
N HIS A 316 -27.87 3.92 18.85
CA HIS A 316 -28.43 2.59 19.14
C HIS A 316 -29.49 2.15 18.13
N GLU A 317 -30.10 3.10 17.43
CA GLU A 317 -31.10 2.82 16.40
C GLU A 317 -30.44 2.58 15.02
N SER A 318 -31.24 2.17 14.04
CA SER A 318 -30.76 2.11 12.67
C SER A 318 -30.29 3.49 12.21
N THR A 319 -29.20 3.55 11.45
CA THR A 319 -28.62 4.81 10.95
C THR A 319 -29.67 5.62 10.17
N LYS A 320 -30.56 4.92 9.45
CA LYS A 320 -31.69 5.50 8.73
C LYS A 320 -32.67 6.26 9.64
N GLN A 321 -33.03 5.68 10.78
CA GLN A 321 -33.95 6.31 11.73
C GLN A 321 -33.29 7.50 12.45
N ALA A 322 -31.99 7.40 12.75
CA ALA A 322 -31.22 8.48 13.33
C ALA A 322 -31.11 9.69 12.38
N VAL A 323 -30.80 9.47 11.10
CA VAL A 323 -30.74 10.54 10.08
C VAL A 323 -32.10 11.24 9.92
N LEU A 324 -33.19 10.47 9.88
CA LEU A 324 -34.56 11.01 9.77
C LEU A 324 -34.99 11.85 10.98
N THR A 325 -34.47 11.55 12.18
CA THR A 325 -34.83 12.23 13.43
C THR A 325 -33.92 13.40 13.78
N THR A 326 -32.69 13.44 13.27
CA THR A 326 -31.66 14.41 13.69
C THR A 326 -31.26 15.45 12.65
N GLY A 327 -31.78 15.42 11.41
CA GLY A 327 -31.42 16.49 10.48
C GLY A 327 -32.29 16.70 9.25
N TRP A 328 -32.80 17.92 9.13
CA TRP A 328 -32.88 18.60 7.83
C TRP A 328 -31.46 19.02 7.43
N GLY A 329 -30.99 18.67 6.23
CA GLY A 329 -29.69 19.11 5.70
C GLY A 329 -28.48 18.22 6.00
N LEU A 330 -28.67 17.00 6.52
CA LEU A 330 -27.58 16.02 6.66
C LEU A 330 -27.41 15.24 5.34
N GLY A 331 -26.19 15.23 4.79
CA GLY A 331 -25.79 14.37 3.66
C GLY A 331 -25.21 13.06 4.17
N ASP A 332 -25.65 11.94 3.58
CA ASP A 332 -25.05 10.62 3.80
C ASP A 332 -23.78 10.49 2.93
N ALA A 333 -22.61 10.53 3.57
CA ALA A 333 -21.32 10.38 2.87
C ALA A 333 -21.04 8.95 2.41
N ALA A 334 -21.88 7.96 2.75
CA ALA A 334 -21.72 6.59 2.26
C ALA A 334 -22.16 6.40 0.79
N ASN A 335 -22.83 7.40 0.20
CA ASN A 335 -23.33 7.36 -1.19
C ASN A 335 -22.87 8.58 -2.05
N ALA A 336 -21.76 9.24 -1.68
CA ALA A 336 -21.15 10.30 -2.49
C ALA A 336 -20.06 9.75 -3.40
#